data_AF-A0AAW8KZF8-F1
#
_entry.id   AF-A0AAW8KZF8-F1
#
_cell.length_a   1.000
_cell.length_b   1.000
_cell.length_c   1.000
_cell.angle_alpha   90.00
_cell.angle_beta   90.00
_cell.angle_gamma   90.00
#
_symmetry.space_group_name_H-M   'P 1'
#
loop_
_entity.id
_entity.type
_entity.pdbx_description
1 polymer ?
#
loop_
_entity_poly.entity_id
_entity_poly.type
_entity_poly.pdbx_seq_one_letter_code
_entity_poly.pdbx_strand_id
1 'polypeptide(L)'
;MTEETANKRRYPSASAWAEAEALWASGDVTLEDLAKKVGVSATSVSLHMKKRKITKGEKAKEHSERISKQVAEDILSEGTVHSQRIKETKDEHYKMATGLARLTWNEIVTAKAKGGAYAAIQQNLKALEIASNVLAKIRQERYAVLGLDKPDAVDATQLPELVIEELTADQVQQLKERDFNNGNYDFEDEDMLEPSNDSGE
;
A
#
# COMPACT_ATOMS: atom_id res chain seq x y z
N MET A 1 -31.34 32.72 -28.13
CA MET A 1 -30.41 31.79 -27.45
C MET A 1 -29.50 32.62 -26.56
N THR A 2 -29.74 32.59 -25.26
CA THR A 2 -28.82 33.15 -24.26
C THR A 2 -28.80 32.14 -23.11
N GLU A 3 -27.78 31.29 -23.12
CA GLU A 3 -27.51 30.34 -22.04
C GLU A 3 -26.94 31.11 -20.86
N GLU A 4 -27.79 31.40 -19.89
CA GLU A 4 -27.37 31.86 -18.57
C GLU A 4 -27.16 30.62 -17.69
N THR A 5 -25.98 30.00 -17.77
CA THR A 5 -25.61 28.96 -16.82
C THR A 5 -25.33 29.60 -15.46
N ALA A 6 -26.39 29.76 -14.67
CA ALA A 6 -26.29 30.10 -13.25
C ALA A 6 -25.59 28.94 -12.49
N ASN A 7 -24.25 28.96 -12.50
CA ASN A 7 -23.43 28.06 -11.71
C ASN A 7 -23.55 28.46 -10.22
N LYS A 8 -24.58 27.94 -9.53
CA LYS A 8 -24.69 28.02 -8.07
C LYS A 8 -23.49 27.29 -7.47
N ARG A 9 -22.42 28.03 -7.12
CA ARG A 9 -21.29 27.52 -6.32
C ARG A 9 -21.84 26.94 -5.02
N ARG A 10 -21.93 25.62 -4.96
CA ARG A 10 -22.37 24.90 -3.78
C ARG A 10 -21.26 25.03 -2.75
N TYR A 11 -21.54 25.65 -1.60
CA TYR A 11 -20.56 25.73 -0.52
C TYR A 11 -20.20 24.30 -0.08
N PRO A 12 -18.90 23.98 0.11
CA PRO A 12 -18.49 22.63 0.44
C PRO A 12 -19.07 22.18 1.79
N SER A 13 -19.30 20.88 1.92
CA SER A 13 -19.82 20.31 3.16
C SER A 13 -18.81 20.44 4.30
N ALA A 14 -19.30 20.43 5.54
CA ALA A 14 -18.43 20.45 6.72
C ALA A 14 -17.43 19.28 6.73
N SER A 15 -17.83 18.11 6.19
CA SER A 15 -16.95 16.94 6.05
C SER A 15 -15.81 17.19 5.06
N ALA A 16 -16.10 17.83 3.91
CA ALA A 16 -15.09 18.15 2.91
C ALA A 16 -14.07 19.18 3.44
N TRP A 17 -14.55 20.15 4.23
CA TRP A 17 -13.67 21.09 4.91
C TRP A 17 -12.82 20.41 6.00
N ALA A 18 -13.39 19.53 6.81
CA ALA A 18 -12.64 18.80 7.83
C ALA A 18 -11.52 17.92 7.23
N GLU A 19 -11.78 17.29 6.08
CA GLU A 19 -10.76 16.51 5.36
C GLU A 19 -9.64 17.42 4.81
N ALA A 20 -10.00 18.57 4.23
CA ALA A 20 -9.02 19.54 3.74
C ALA A 20 -8.18 20.15 4.88
N GLU A 21 -8.79 20.41 6.03
CA GLU A 21 -8.13 20.90 7.24
C GLU A 21 -7.09 19.89 7.76
N ALA A 22 -7.45 18.60 7.79
CA ALA A 22 -6.54 17.53 8.20
C ALA A 22 -5.36 17.35 7.24
N LEU A 23 -5.59 17.43 5.94
CA LEU A 23 -4.55 17.34 4.91
C LEU A 23 -3.62 18.57 4.93
N TRP A 24 -4.18 19.76 5.12
CA TRP A 24 -3.37 20.98 5.27
C TRP A 24 -2.48 20.92 6.51
N ALA A 25 -3.01 20.42 7.63
CA ALA A 25 -2.25 20.21 8.85
C ALA A 25 -1.16 19.13 8.72
N SER A 26 -1.30 18.17 7.78
CA SER A 26 -0.26 17.18 7.49
C SER A 26 0.92 17.78 6.72
N GLY A 27 0.66 18.80 5.89
CA GLY A 27 1.65 19.52 5.12
C GLY A 27 1.98 18.92 3.75
N ASP A 28 1.37 17.78 3.40
CA ASP A 28 1.67 17.00 2.18
C ASP A 28 0.97 17.51 0.92
N VAL A 29 0.10 18.53 1.06
CA VAL A 29 -0.77 19.01 -0.03
C VAL A 29 -0.59 20.50 -0.29
N THR A 30 -0.77 20.90 -1.55
CA THR A 30 -0.79 22.31 -1.94
C THR A 30 -2.21 22.89 -1.83
N LEU A 31 -2.30 24.22 -1.80
CA LEU A 31 -3.60 24.92 -1.80
C LEU A 31 -4.39 24.66 -3.08
N GLU A 32 -3.72 24.38 -4.21
CA GLU A 32 -4.35 24.04 -5.48
C GLU A 32 -4.97 22.65 -5.48
N ASP A 33 -4.32 21.68 -4.83
CA ASP A 33 -4.84 20.32 -4.69
C ASP A 33 -6.06 20.28 -3.78
N LEU A 34 -6.02 21.05 -2.68
CA LEU A 34 -7.15 21.25 -1.78
C LEU A 34 -8.32 21.96 -2.48
N ALA A 35 -8.03 22.97 -3.30
CA ALA A 35 -9.02 23.68 -4.10
C ALA A 35 -9.77 22.74 -5.07
N LYS A 36 -9.03 21.88 -5.79
CA LYS A 36 -9.61 20.85 -6.68
C LYS A 36 -10.46 19.84 -5.90
N LYS A 37 -9.99 19.39 -4.73
CA LYS A 37 -10.66 18.38 -3.90
C LYS A 37 -11.96 18.90 -3.27
N VAL A 38 -11.97 20.15 -2.85
CA VAL A 38 -13.12 20.79 -2.16
C VAL A 38 -14.06 21.51 -3.14
N GLY A 39 -13.61 21.76 -4.37
CA GLY A 39 -14.42 22.40 -5.43
C GLY A 39 -14.52 23.93 -5.28
N VAL A 40 -13.52 24.57 -4.68
CA VAL A 40 -13.46 26.02 -4.42
C VAL A 40 -12.14 26.60 -4.93
N SER A 41 -11.97 27.92 -4.95
CA SER A 41 -10.69 28.53 -5.34
C SER A 41 -9.62 28.37 -4.24
N ALA A 42 -8.35 28.35 -4.64
CA ALA A 42 -7.21 28.31 -3.71
C ALA A 42 -7.24 29.46 -2.69
N THR A 43 -7.68 30.65 -3.10
CA THR A 43 -7.88 31.80 -2.20
C THR A 43 -8.95 31.53 -1.14
N SER A 44 -10.06 30.88 -1.50
CA SER A 44 -11.10 30.49 -0.53
C SER A 44 -10.61 29.44 0.46
N VAL A 45 -9.76 28.50 0.02
CA VAL A 45 -9.09 27.53 0.92
C VAL A 45 -8.15 28.26 1.89
N SER A 46 -7.29 29.14 1.38
CA SER A 46 -6.34 29.92 2.21
C SER A 46 -7.05 30.75 3.29
N LEU A 47 -8.10 31.47 2.90
CA LEU A 47 -8.92 32.26 3.84
C LEU A 47 -9.60 31.37 4.88
N HIS A 48 -10.09 30.18 4.49
CA HIS A 48 -10.72 29.23 5.40
C HIS A 48 -9.72 28.70 6.42
N MET A 49 -8.52 28.29 5.99
CA MET A 49 -7.45 27.81 6.89
C MET A 49 -6.98 28.92 7.84
N LYS A 50 -6.81 30.16 7.34
CA LYS A 50 -6.46 31.33 8.17
C LYS A 50 -7.54 31.64 9.21
N LYS A 51 -8.82 31.58 8.84
CA LYS A 51 -9.96 31.77 9.77
C LYS A 51 -10.00 30.70 10.85
N ARG A 52 -9.59 29.46 10.52
CA ARG A 52 -9.52 28.32 11.44
C ARG A 52 -8.20 28.24 12.23
N LYS A 53 -7.23 29.11 11.93
CA LYS A 53 -5.89 29.14 12.53
C LYS A 53 -5.10 27.84 12.36
N ILE A 54 -5.30 27.15 11.24
CA ILE A 54 -4.59 25.89 10.94
C ILE A 54 -3.36 26.23 10.11
N THR A 55 -2.19 25.88 10.63
CA THR A 55 -0.91 26.12 9.94
C THR A 55 -0.53 24.90 9.11
N LYS A 56 0.09 25.14 7.94
CA LYS A 56 0.57 24.04 7.10
C LYS A 56 1.57 23.19 7.89
N GLY A 57 1.36 21.89 7.92
CA GLY A 57 2.31 20.96 8.56
C GLY A 57 2.35 21.02 10.09
N GLU A 58 1.40 21.67 10.76
CA GLU A 58 1.31 21.71 12.23
C GLU A 58 1.29 20.31 12.87
N LYS A 59 0.72 19.33 12.15
CA LYS A 59 0.64 17.92 12.56
C LYS A 59 1.49 17.00 11.70
N ALA A 60 2.47 17.53 10.96
CA ALA A 60 3.31 16.74 10.07
C ALA A 60 4.03 15.59 10.80
N LYS A 61 4.58 15.88 12.00
CA LYS A 61 5.27 14.88 12.82
C LYS A 61 4.31 13.78 13.32
N GLU A 62 3.16 14.16 13.87
CA GLU A 62 2.14 13.20 14.35
C GLU A 62 1.59 12.35 13.20
N HIS A 63 1.39 12.94 12.02
CA HIS A 63 0.91 12.24 10.85
C HIS A 63 1.97 11.27 10.30
N SER A 64 3.24 11.68 10.25
CA SER A 64 4.35 10.81 9.84
C SER A 64 4.50 9.62 10.79
N GLU A 65 4.45 9.86 12.11
CA GLU A 65 4.48 8.80 13.12
C GLU A 65 3.27 7.85 13.04
N ARG A 66 2.09 8.39 12.69
CA ARG A 66 0.89 7.56 12.50
C ARG A 66 0.99 6.71 11.24
N ILE A 67 1.48 7.27 10.13
CA ILE A 67 1.72 6.51 8.89
C ILE A 67 2.75 5.43 9.15
N SER A 68 3.89 5.75 9.78
CA SER A 68 4.95 4.77 10.01
C SER A 68 4.48 3.61 10.88
N LYS A 69 3.70 3.87 11.92
CA LYS A 69 3.05 2.84 12.73
C LYS A 69 2.08 2.00 11.91
N GLN A 70 1.20 2.63 11.13
CA GLN A 70 0.23 1.92 10.31
C GLN A 70 0.92 1.04 9.26
N VAL A 71 1.95 1.56 8.59
CA VAL A 71 2.75 0.80 7.62
C VAL A 71 3.46 -0.37 8.31
N ALA A 72 4.03 -0.17 9.50
CA ALA A 72 4.66 -1.26 10.25
C ALA A 72 3.64 -2.34 10.66
N GLU A 73 2.45 -1.95 11.14
CA GLU A 73 1.36 -2.88 11.46
C GLU A 73 0.86 -3.62 10.23
N ASP A 74 0.69 -2.92 9.10
CA ASP A 74 0.27 -3.50 7.82
C ASP A 74 1.31 -4.53 7.34
N ILE A 75 2.61 -4.20 7.35
CA ILE A 75 3.70 -5.12 6.99
C ILE A 75 3.69 -6.38 7.89
N LEU A 76 3.55 -6.22 9.21
CA LEU A 76 3.50 -7.35 10.14
C LEU A 76 2.26 -8.22 9.90
N SER A 77 1.11 -7.60 9.66
CA SER A 77 -0.13 -8.31 9.39
C SER A 77 -0.10 -9.06 8.06
N GLU A 78 0.41 -8.42 7.00
CA GLU A 78 0.57 -9.02 5.67
C GLU A 78 1.58 -10.16 5.71
N GLY A 79 2.72 -9.96 6.39
CA GLY A 79 3.72 -11.01 6.60
C GLY A 79 3.16 -12.23 7.33
N THR A 80 2.33 -12.01 8.34
CA THR A 80 1.66 -13.08 9.10
C THR A 80 0.66 -13.84 8.23
N VAL A 81 -0.21 -13.12 7.51
CA VAL A 81 -1.21 -13.71 6.60
C VAL A 81 -0.52 -14.47 5.47
N HIS A 82 0.55 -13.92 4.91
CA HIS A 82 1.32 -14.55 3.84
C HIS A 82 1.96 -15.86 4.33
N SER A 83 2.60 -15.83 5.50
CA SER A 83 3.19 -17.02 6.13
C SER A 83 2.15 -18.11 6.40
N GLN A 84 0.97 -17.73 6.89
CA GLN A 84 -0.13 -18.65 7.11
C GLN A 84 -0.61 -19.29 5.79
N ARG A 85 -0.82 -18.50 4.74
CA ARG A 85 -1.24 -18.99 3.42
C ARG A 85 -0.22 -19.95 2.81
N ILE A 86 1.08 -19.70 2.99
CA ILE A 86 2.14 -20.62 2.56
C ILE A 86 2.00 -21.96 3.27
N LYS A 87 1.84 -21.96 4.60
CA LYS A 87 1.70 -23.19 5.39
C LYS A 87 0.45 -23.97 4.99
N GLU A 88 -0.69 -23.30 4.90
CA GLU A 88 -1.95 -23.90 4.47
C GLU A 88 -1.84 -24.51 3.07
N THR A 89 -1.22 -23.81 2.12
CA THR A 89 -1.01 -24.31 0.76
C THR A 89 -0.15 -25.57 0.73
N LYS A 90 0.91 -25.64 1.55
CA LYS A 90 1.77 -26.83 1.69
C LYS A 90 0.97 -28.01 2.26
N ASP A 91 0.21 -27.78 3.33
CA ASP A 91 -0.56 -28.82 4.02
C ASP A 91 -1.72 -29.34 3.15
N GLU A 92 -2.45 -28.45 2.47
CA GLU A 92 -3.52 -28.82 1.53
C GLU A 92 -2.99 -29.66 0.38
N HIS A 93 -1.89 -29.23 -0.24
CA HIS A 93 -1.30 -29.95 -1.35
C HIS A 93 -0.82 -31.35 -0.93
N TYR A 94 -0.20 -31.45 0.25
CA TYR A 94 0.20 -32.74 0.82
C TYR A 94 -1.00 -33.67 1.04
N LYS A 95 -2.11 -33.16 1.59
CA LYS A 95 -3.35 -33.92 1.78
C LYS A 95 -3.93 -34.42 0.45
N MET A 96 -4.00 -33.55 -0.56
CA MET A 96 -4.52 -33.91 -1.89
C MET A 96 -3.63 -34.96 -2.59
N ALA A 97 -2.32 -34.78 -2.55
CA ALA A 97 -1.37 -35.75 -3.12
C ALA A 97 -1.45 -37.10 -2.42
N THR A 98 -1.54 -37.10 -1.09
CA THR A 98 -1.75 -38.33 -0.29
C THR A 98 -3.08 -39.00 -0.63
N GLY A 99 -4.15 -38.22 -0.82
CA GLY A 99 -5.46 -38.71 -1.24
C GLY A 99 -5.41 -39.42 -2.60
N LEU A 100 -4.78 -38.80 -3.60
CA LEU A 100 -4.58 -39.41 -4.92
C LEU A 100 -3.76 -40.70 -4.82
N ALA A 101 -2.67 -40.71 -4.05
CA ALA A 101 -1.85 -41.90 -3.85
C ALA A 101 -2.66 -43.06 -3.24
N ARG A 102 -3.51 -42.76 -2.24
CA ARG A 102 -4.40 -43.76 -1.62
C ARG A 102 -5.43 -44.29 -2.61
N LEU A 103 -6.03 -43.45 -3.44
CA LEU A 103 -6.98 -43.88 -4.48
C LEU A 103 -6.31 -44.78 -5.51
N THR A 104 -5.12 -44.40 -5.99
CA THR A 104 -4.32 -45.22 -6.92
C THR A 104 -4.02 -46.59 -6.32
N TRP A 105 -3.60 -46.63 -5.06
CA TRP A 105 -3.31 -47.90 -4.39
C TRP A 105 -4.57 -48.75 -4.18
N ASN A 106 -5.70 -48.13 -3.82
CA ASN A 106 -6.97 -48.83 -3.64
C ASN A 106 -7.44 -49.49 -4.94
N GLU A 107 -7.29 -48.84 -6.10
CA GLU A 107 -7.63 -49.45 -7.40
C GLU A 107 -6.80 -50.71 -7.67
N ILE A 108 -5.48 -50.64 -7.42
CA ILE A 108 -4.55 -51.77 -7.62
C ILE A 108 -4.89 -52.92 -6.68
N VAL A 109 -5.07 -52.64 -5.39
CA VAL A 109 -5.41 -53.65 -4.38
C VAL A 109 -6.76 -54.29 -4.68
N THR A 110 -7.76 -53.50 -5.06
CA THR A 110 -9.10 -54.01 -5.41
C THR A 110 -9.06 -54.89 -6.66
N ALA A 111 -8.30 -54.50 -7.68
CA ALA A 111 -8.12 -55.33 -8.88
C ALA A 111 -7.44 -56.67 -8.54
N LYS A 112 -6.39 -56.64 -7.71
CA LYS A 112 -5.69 -57.84 -7.23
C LYS A 112 -6.62 -58.74 -6.42
N ALA A 113 -7.40 -58.19 -5.50
CA ALA A 113 -8.33 -58.94 -4.66
C ALA A 113 -9.44 -59.63 -5.47
N LYS A 114 -9.90 -59.01 -6.56
CA LYS A 114 -10.91 -59.59 -7.47
C LYS A 114 -10.32 -60.59 -8.47
N GLY A 115 -9.00 -60.81 -8.47
CA GLY A 115 -8.32 -61.66 -9.45
C GLY A 115 -8.39 -61.12 -10.89
N GLY A 116 -8.71 -59.82 -11.05
CA GLY A 116 -8.89 -59.20 -12.36
C GLY A 116 -7.56 -58.80 -13.01
N ALA A 117 -7.53 -58.76 -14.33
CA ALA A 117 -6.37 -58.24 -15.08
C ALA A 117 -6.23 -56.72 -14.87
N TYR A 118 -5.00 -56.24 -14.64
CA TYR A 118 -4.74 -54.80 -14.48
C TYR A 118 -5.12 -53.95 -15.70
N ALA A 119 -5.24 -54.56 -16.88
CA ALA A 119 -5.77 -53.90 -18.08
C ALA A 119 -7.19 -53.33 -17.86
N ALA A 120 -8.01 -53.97 -17.02
CA ALA A 120 -9.37 -53.53 -16.74
C ALA A 120 -9.44 -52.21 -15.94
N ILE A 121 -8.40 -51.91 -15.15
CA ILE A 121 -8.30 -50.66 -14.37
C ILE A 121 -7.42 -49.59 -15.03
N GLN A 122 -6.90 -49.86 -16.23
CA GLN A 122 -5.94 -48.96 -16.88
C GLN A 122 -6.51 -47.54 -17.10
N GLN A 123 -7.79 -47.43 -17.45
CA GLN A 123 -8.44 -46.12 -17.63
C GLN A 123 -8.59 -45.37 -16.31
N ASN A 124 -8.85 -46.07 -15.19
CA ASN A 124 -8.92 -45.45 -13.86
C ASN A 124 -7.54 -44.91 -13.45
N LEU A 125 -6.47 -45.69 -13.66
CA LEU A 125 -5.11 -45.26 -13.35
C LEU A 125 -4.68 -44.06 -14.20
N LYS A 126 -5.04 -44.03 -15.49
CA LYS A 126 -4.80 -42.87 -16.37
C LYS A 126 -5.56 -41.63 -15.89
N ALA A 127 -6.80 -41.77 -15.45
CA ALA A 127 -7.56 -40.64 -14.90
C ALA A 127 -6.89 -40.07 -13.64
N LEU A 128 -6.39 -40.93 -12.75
CA LEU A 128 -5.65 -40.52 -11.55
C LEU A 128 -4.29 -39.88 -11.87
N GLU A 129 -3.59 -40.37 -12.91
CA GLU A 129 -2.37 -39.75 -13.43
C GLU A 129 -2.64 -38.34 -13.98
N ILE A 130 -3.70 -38.17 -14.79
CA ILE A 130 -4.12 -36.86 -15.29
C ILE A 130 -4.46 -35.93 -14.12
N ALA A 131 -5.20 -36.41 -13.12
CA ALA A 131 -5.52 -35.63 -11.93
C ALA A 131 -4.26 -35.20 -11.16
N SER A 132 -3.28 -36.10 -11.02
CA SER A 132 -1.99 -35.79 -10.39
C SER A 132 -1.20 -34.73 -11.18
N ASN A 133 -1.19 -34.83 -12.51
CA ASN A 133 -0.53 -33.87 -13.38
C ASN A 133 -1.19 -32.48 -13.33
N VAL A 134 -2.53 -32.42 -13.29
CA VAL A 134 -3.27 -31.17 -13.10
C VAL A 134 -2.96 -30.57 -11.73
N LEU A 135 -2.95 -31.38 -10.68
CA LEU A 135 -2.60 -30.94 -9.33
C LEU A 135 -1.17 -30.37 -9.25
N ALA A 136 -0.21 -30.98 -9.96
CA ALA A 136 1.16 -30.49 -10.05
C ALA A 136 1.23 -29.11 -10.73
N LYS A 137 0.49 -28.90 -11.83
CA LYS A 137 0.43 -27.61 -12.53
C LYS A 137 -0.19 -26.51 -11.66
N ILE A 138 -1.33 -26.79 -11.02
CA ILE A 138 -2.00 -25.84 -10.11
C ILE A 138 -1.08 -25.48 -8.95
N ARG A 139 -0.30 -26.45 -8.44
CA ARG A 139 0.68 -26.18 -7.39
C ARG A 139 1.79 -25.24 -7.87
N GLN A 140 2.33 -25.45 -9.07
CA GLN A 140 3.35 -24.57 -9.64
C GLN A 140 2.84 -23.13 -9.77
N GLU A 141 1.61 -22.95 -10.29
CA GLU A 141 0.97 -21.64 -10.38
C GLU A 141 0.78 -21.00 -8.98
N ARG A 142 0.26 -21.77 -8.00
CA ARG A 142 0.11 -21.29 -6.62
C ARG A 142 1.45 -20.91 -5.98
N TYR A 143 2.51 -21.69 -6.20
CA TYR A 143 3.85 -21.39 -5.69
C TYR A 143 4.42 -20.12 -6.30
N ALA A 144 4.19 -19.89 -7.60
CA ALA A 144 4.60 -18.67 -8.28
C ALA A 144 3.82 -17.43 -7.79
N VAL A 145 2.51 -17.57 -7.57
CA VAL A 145 1.68 -16.48 -7.00
C VAL A 145 2.13 -16.12 -5.59
N LEU A 146 2.55 -17.10 -4.80
CA LEU A 146 3.10 -16.88 -3.46
C LEU A 146 4.57 -16.40 -3.48
N GLY A 147 5.21 -16.31 -4.66
CA GLY A 147 6.60 -15.85 -4.79
C GLY A 147 7.64 -16.81 -4.19
N LEU A 148 7.26 -18.07 -3.95
CA LEU A 148 8.15 -19.10 -3.38
C LEU A 148 9.17 -19.64 -4.39
N ASP A 149 9.02 -19.28 -5.66
CA ASP A 149 9.86 -19.65 -6.80
C ASP A 149 10.93 -18.61 -7.12
N LYS A 150 10.89 -17.44 -6.49
CA LYS A 150 11.89 -16.38 -6.67
C LYS A 150 13.15 -16.71 -5.85
N PRO A 151 14.35 -16.45 -6.38
CA PRO A 151 15.61 -16.61 -5.62
C PRO A 151 15.68 -15.70 -4.39
N ASP A 152 14.89 -14.62 -4.37
CA ASP A 152 14.71 -13.70 -3.24
C ASP A 152 13.53 -14.08 -2.36
N ALA A 153 13.04 -15.33 -2.40
CA ALA A 153 11.99 -15.81 -1.51
C ALA A 153 12.45 -15.62 -0.08
N VAL A 154 11.96 -14.53 0.52
CA VAL A 154 12.31 -14.06 1.86
C VAL A 154 12.17 -15.24 2.80
N ASP A 155 13.31 -15.69 3.34
CA ASP A 155 13.30 -16.68 4.39
C ASP A 155 12.42 -16.10 5.51
N ALA A 156 11.34 -16.80 5.87
CA ALA A 156 10.42 -16.35 6.91
C ALA A 156 11.11 -16.21 8.29
N THR A 157 12.36 -16.67 8.41
CA THR A 157 13.22 -16.48 9.59
C THR A 157 14.17 -15.28 9.50
N GLN A 158 14.33 -14.65 8.34
CA GLN A 158 15.10 -13.42 8.18
C GLN A 158 14.15 -12.22 8.06
N LEU A 159 13.94 -11.53 9.19
CA LEU A 159 13.36 -10.20 9.17
C LEU A 159 14.26 -9.24 8.36
N PRO A 160 13.70 -8.31 7.58
CA PRO A 160 14.51 -7.27 6.94
C PRO A 160 15.23 -6.46 8.02
N GLU A 161 16.56 -6.44 7.97
CA GLU A 161 17.37 -5.67 8.90
C GLU A 161 17.22 -4.18 8.56
N LEU A 162 16.73 -3.40 9.53
CA LEU A 162 16.72 -1.93 9.45
C LEU A 162 18.18 -1.47 9.58
N VAL A 163 18.84 -1.25 8.44
CA VAL A 163 20.16 -0.63 8.41
C VAL A 163 19.97 0.84 8.76
N ILE A 164 20.25 1.20 10.02
CA ILE A 164 20.34 2.59 10.45
C ILE A 164 21.71 3.09 9.96
N GLU A 165 21.74 3.72 8.79
CA GLU A 165 22.93 4.43 8.31
C GLU A 165 23.03 5.80 8.99
N GLU A 166 24.15 6.08 9.64
CA GLU A 166 24.47 7.42 10.12
C GLU A 166 24.87 8.29 8.93
N LEU A 167 23.92 9.13 8.47
CA LEU A 167 24.20 10.14 7.44
C LEU A 167 25.21 11.16 8.00
N THR A 168 26.27 11.44 7.23
CA THR A 168 27.21 12.50 7.60
C THR A 168 26.56 13.87 7.47
N ALA A 169 27.09 14.86 8.19
CA ALA A 169 26.54 16.23 8.19
C ALA A 169 26.41 16.81 6.77
N ASP A 170 27.35 16.49 5.89
CA ASP A 170 27.36 16.92 4.49
C ASP A 170 26.22 16.28 3.67
N GLN A 171 25.90 15.00 3.92
CA GLN A 171 24.80 14.31 3.25
C GLN A 171 23.43 14.82 3.75
N VAL A 172 23.33 15.16 5.03
CA VAL A 172 22.15 15.82 5.60
C VAL A 172 21.98 17.22 4.99
N GLN A 173 23.07 17.94 4.76
CA GLN A 173 23.04 19.27 4.16
C GLN A 173 22.63 19.22 2.68
N GLN A 174 23.12 18.24 1.91
CA GLN A 174 22.69 18.03 0.52
C GLN A 174 21.20 17.66 0.40
N LEU A 175 20.67 16.88 1.35
CA LEU A 175 19.23 16.60 1.40
C LEU A 175 18.41 17.86 1.70
N LYS A 176 18.88 18.70 2.63
CA LYS A 176 18.25 20.00 2.93
C LYS A 176 18.29 20.95 1.73
N GLU A 177 19.42 21.01 1.01
CA GLU A 177 19.57 21.85 -0.19
C GLU A 177 18.71 21.35 -1.35
N ARG A 178 18.54 20.03 -1.49
CA ARG A 178 17.63 19.44 -2.48
C ARG A 178 16.16 19.79 -2.17
N ASP A 179 15.77 19.75 -0.91
CA ASP A 179 14.41 20.11 -0.49
C ASP A 179 14.16 21.63 -0.59
N PHE A 180 15.19 22.47 -0.39
CA PHE A 180 15.13 23.92 -0.61
C PHE A 180 14.96 24.28 -2.09
N ASN A 181 15.67 23.60 -3.00
CA ASN A 181 15.60 23.87 -4.44
C ASN A 181 14.33 23.32 -5.13
N ASN A 182 13.61 22.39 -4.51
CA ASN A 182 12.38 21.82 -5.07
C ASN A 182 11.10 22.56 -4.63
N GLY A 183 11.24 23.59 -3.78
CA GLY A 183 10.16 24.48 -3.36
C GLY A 183 10.35 25.88 -3.90
N ASN A 184 9.70 26.20 -5.03
CA ASN A 184 9.51 27.58 -5.46
C ASN A 184 8.57 28.28 -4.46
N TYR A 185 9.12 28.72 -3.34
CA TYR A 185 8.46 29.59 -2.38
C TYR A 185 8.75 31.04 -2.78
N ASP A 186 7.86 31.62 -3.59
CA ASP A 186 7.74 33.08 -3.70
C ASP A 186 7.21 33.60 -2.36
N PHE A 187 8.14 33.95 -1.46
CA PHE A 187 7.87 34.97 -0.47
C PHE A 187 8.14 36.29 -1.18
N GLU A 188 7.10 36.89 -1.77
CA GLU A 188 7.14 38.32 -2.08
C GLU A 188 7.30 39.04 -0.74
N ASP A 189 8.50 39.56 -0.49
CA ASP A 189 8.82 40.46 0.61
C ASP A 189 8.04 41.76 0.44
N GLU A 190 6.79 41.78 0.90
CA GLU A 190 6.00 43.01 1.03
C GLU A 190 5.71 43.25 2.51
N ASP A 191 6.73 43.80 3.20
CA ASP A 191 6.62 44.90 4.18
C ASP A 191 7.95 45.05 4.94
N MET A 192 8.99 45.55 4.25
CA MET A 192 10.06 46.31 4.90
C MET A 192 9.47 47.65 5.37
N LEU A 193 8.85 47.65 6.55
CA LEU A 193 8.49 48.88 7.26
C LEU A 193 9.78 49.64 7.60
N GLU A 194 10.11 50.64 6.79
CA GLU A 194 11.11 51.64 7.13
C GLU A 194 10.76 52.28 8.48
N PRO A 195 11.73 52.47 9.39
CA PRO A 195 11.49 53.20 10.62
C PRO A 195 11.21 54.66 10.27
N SER A 196 9.94 55.07 10.39
CA SER A 196 9.56 56.47 10.30
C SER A 196 10.27 57.26 11.39
N ASN A 197 11.23 58.09 10.99
CA ASN A 197 11.69 59.23 11.77
C ASN A 197 10.47 60.11 12.07
N ASP A 198 10.03 60.13 13.33
CA ASP A 198 9.19 61.20 13.83
C ASP A 198 10.06 62.18 14.60
N SER A 199 10.36 63.28 13.92
CA SER A 199 11.02 64.46 14.43
C SER A 199 9.98 65.48 14.87
N GLY A 200 9.90 65.72 16.18
CA GLY A 200 9.56 67.01 16.80
C GLY A 200 8.07 67.36 16.93
N GLU A 201 7.58 67.47 18.16
CA GLU A 201 7.51 68.72 18.93
C GLU A 201 7.25 68.44 20.42
#